data_AF-A0A2D6PYF0-F1
#
_entry.id   AF-A0A2D6PYF0-F1
#
_cell.length_a   1.000
_cell.length_b   1.000
_cell.length_c   1.000
_cell.angle_alpha   90.00
_cell.angle_beta   90.00
_cell.angle_gamma   90.00
#
_symmetry.space_group_name_H-M   'P 1'
#
loop_
_entity.id
_entity.type
_entity.pdbx_description
1 polymer ?
#
loop_
_entity_poly.entity_id
_entity_poly.type
_entity_poly.pdbx_seq_one_letter_code
_entity_poly.pdbx_strand_id
1 'polypeptide(L)'
;MKIPTNAELAANLKGKLLLMHGEIDNNVHPAGTMRLADALIRANKRFDLLIIPGARHGFGHARKYSTQRTWEYFAQHLLNDYQPGADINEKAPRRK
;
A
#
# COMPACT_ATOMS: atom_id res chain seq x y z
N MET A 1 -1.44 13.64 28.22
CA MET A 1 -0.46 13.49 27.12
C MET A 1 -1.23 13.07 25.86
N LYS A 2 -1.15 13.82 24.76
CA LYS A 2 -1.84 13.48 23.50
C LYS A 2 -0.87 12.72 22.60
N ILE A 3 -1.24 11.52 22.17
CA ILE A 3 -0.48 10.76 21.17
C ILE A 3 -0.98 11.19 19.79
N PRO A 4 -0.11 11.67 18.89
CA PRO A 4 -0.53 12.07 17.55
C PRO A 4 -0.98 10.86 16.72
N THR A 5 -1.99 11.09 15.89
CA THR A 5 -2.49 10.10 14.93
C THR A 5 -1.56 9.95 13.73
N ASN A 6 -1.69 8.86 12.97
CA ASN A 6 -0.93 8.67 11.73
C ASN A 6 -1.17 9.81 10.72
N ALA A 7 -2.39 10.35 10.65
CA ALA A 7 -2.72 11.47 9.77
C ALA A 7 -2.03 12.77 10.21
N GLU A 8 -1.98 13.05 11.52
CA GLU A 8 -1.23 14.20 12.08
C GLU A 8 0.28 14.09 11.81
N LEU A 9 0.80 12.86 11.65
CA LEU A 9 2.21 12.60 11.36
C LEU A 9 2.54 12.51 9.85
N ALA A 10 1.57 12.68 8.95
CA ALA A 10 1.76 12.44 7.51
C ALA A 10 2.93 13.24 6.90
N ALA A 11 3.14 14.48 7.33
CA ALA A 11 4.24 15.34 6.87
C ALA A 11 5.64 14.77 7.20
N ASN A 12 5.73 13.88 8.19
CA ASN A 12 6.97 13.24 8.62
C ASN A 12 7.34 12.02 7.79
N LEU A 13 6.52 11.61 6.80
CA LEU A 13 6.83 10.47 5.95
C LEU A 13 8.18 10.67 5.25
N LYS A 14 9.06 9.68 5.44
CA LYS A 14 10.35 9.49 4.78
C LYS A 14 10.35 8.14 4.07
N GLY A 15 10.95 8.08 2.88
CA GLY A 15 11.03 6.84 2.11
C GLY A 15 9.76 6.56 1.28
N LYS A 16 9.42 5.28 1.15
CA LYS A 16 8.36 4.76 0.28
C LYS A 16 7.25 4.11 1.12
N LEU A 17 5.99 4.36 0.77
CA LEU A 17 4.83 3.85 1.50
C LEU A 17 3.80 3.23 0.55
N LEU A 18 3.49 1.95 0.78
CA LEU A 18 2.35 1.26 0.18
C LEU A 18 1.27 1.07 1.25
N LEU A 19 0.08 1.59 0.98
CA LEU A 19 -1.13 1.37 1.75
C LEU A 19 -2.01 0.34 1.02
N MET A 20 -2.58 -0.62 1.76
CA MET A 20 -3.52 -1.59 1.20
C MET A 20 -4.71 -1.76 2.14
N HIS A 21 -5.93 -1.77 1.61
CA HIS A 21 -7.15 -1.92 2.42
C HIS A 21 -8.26 -2.66 1.66
N GLY A 22 -9.11 -3.41 2.36
CA GLY A 22 -10.28 -4.04 1.77
C GLY A 22 -11.45 -3.05 1.70
N GLU A 23 -12.13 -2.95 0.56
CA GLU A 23 -13.21 -1.96 0.34
C GLU A 23 -14.36 -2.07 1.35
N ILE A 24 -14.69 -3.29 1.77
CA ILE A 24 -15.84 -3.56 2.65
C ILE A 24 -15.40 -4.11 4.01
N ASP A 25 -14.20 -3.74 4.46
CA ASP A 25 -13.71 -4.11 5.79
C ASP A 25 -14.60 -3.49 6.88
N ASN A 26 -15.30 -4.36 7.60
CA ASN A 26 -16.18 -4.01 8.71
C ASN A 26 -15.51 -4.12 10.09
N ASN A 27 -14.26 -4.60 10.17
CA ASN A 27 -13.46 -4.64 11.39
C ASN A 27 -12.65 -3.35 11.53
N VAL A 28 -11.91 -2.98 10.46
CA VAL A 28 -11.17 -1.72 10.39
C VAL A 28 -11.69 -0.91 9.20
N HIS A 29 -12.49 0.12 9.46
CA HIS A 29 -13.20 0.84 8.40
C HIS A 29 -12.23 1.54 7.41
N PRO A 30 -12.43 1.41 6.09
CA PRO A 30 -11.55 1.98 5.05
C PRO A 30 -11.37 3.49 5.12
N ALA A 31 -12.35 4.20 5.69
CA ALA A 31 -12.27 5.63 5.96
C ALA A 31 -11.01 6.03 6.76
N GLY A 32 -10.47 5.14 7.61
CA GLY A 32 -9.20 5.39 8.30
C GLY A 32 -8.03 5.53 7.32
N THR A 33 -7.92 4.61 6.36
CA THR A 33 -6.92 4.67 5.29
C THR A 33 -7.12 5.88 4.40
N MET A 34 -8.36 6.21 4.05
CA MET A 34 -8.66 7.40 3.24
C MET A 34 -8.32 8.71 3.94
N ARG A 35 -8.48 8.81 5.27
CA ARG A 35 -8.04 9.98 6.05
C ARG A 35 -6.53 10.14 6.04
N LEU A 36 -5.78 9.05 6.14
CA LEU A 36 -4.32 9.11 6.01
C LEU A 36 -3.89 9.48 4.58
N ALA A 37 -4.56 8.95 3.56
CA ALA A 37 -4.31 9.31 2.17
C ALA A 37 -4.53 10.82 1.91
N ASP A 38 -5.64 11.39 2.38
CA ASP A 38 -5.90 12.85 2.28
C ASP A 38 -4.81 13.67 3.00
N ALA A 39 -4.40 13.25 4.20
CA ALA A 39 -3.32 13.92 4.94
C ALA A 39 -1.97 13.86 4.20
N LEU A 40 -1.64 12.72 3.58
CA LEU A 40 -0.44 12.58 2.75
C LEU A 40 -0.49 13.46 1.50
N ILE A 41 -1.65 13.56 0.83
CA ILE A 41 -1.87 14.46 -0.32
C ILE A 41 -1.66 15.92 0.10
N ARG A 42 -2.30 16.36 1.19
CA ARG A 42 -2.15 17.73 1.72
C ARG A 42 -0.71 18.06 2.12
N ALA A 43 0.02 17.07 2.63
CA ALA A 43 1.44 17.19 2.96
C ALA A 43 2.38 17.04 1.74
N ASN A 44 1.84 16.94 0.53
CA ASN A 44 2.57 16.74 -0.73
C ASN A 44 3.53 15.54 -0.68
N LYS A 45 3.07 14.41 -0.11
CA LYS A 45 3.83 13.17 0.00
C LYS A 45 3.38 12.18 -1.07
N ARG A 46 4.36 11.49 -1.68
CA ARG A 46 4.09 10.36 -2.57
C ARG A 46 3.86 9.09 -1.75
N PHE A 47 2.83 8.34 -2.12
CA PHE A 47 2.48 7.03 -1.58
C PHE A 47 1.73 6.25 -2.65
N ASP A 48 1.69 4.94 -2.48
CA ASP A 48 0.91 4.03 -3.30
C ASP A 48 -0.27 3.49 -2.49
N LEU A 49 -1.44 3.36 -3.12
CA LEU A 49 -2.65 2.87 -2.46
C LEU A 49 -3.32 1.79 -3.31
N LEU A 50 -3.58 0.64 -2.69
CA LEU A 50 -4.36 -0.45 -3.27
C LEU A 50 -5.62 -0.69 -2.42
N ILE A 51 -6.77 -0.29 -2.95
CA ILE A 51 -8.07 -0.71 -2.42
C ILE A 51 -8.48 -1.99 -3.11
N ILE A 52 -8.83 -3.02 -2.33
CA ILE A 52 -9.21 -4.34 -2.84
C ILE A 52 -10.74 -4.43 -2.85
N PRO A 53 -11.38 -4.45 -4.03
CA PRO A 53 -12.84 -4.45 -4.14
C PRO A 53 -13.47 -5.69 -3.51
N GLY A 54 -14.59 -5.51 -2.80
CA GLY A 54 -15.32 -6.62 -2.15
C GLY A 54 -14.55 -7.39 -1.07
N ALA A 55 -13.34 -6.97 -0.71
CA ALA A 55 -12.56 -7.60 0.34
C ALA A 55 -12.90 -7.03 1.72
N ARG A 56 -12.95 -7.94 2.71
CA ARG A 56 -12.92 -7.61 4.15
C ARG A 56 -11.47 -7.60 4.67
N HIS A 57 -11.31 -7.61 5.98
CA HIS A 57 -10.02 -7.52 6.70
C HIS A 57 -8.89 -8.42 6.18
N GLY A 58 -9.18 -9.68 5.84
CA GLY A 58 -8.17 -10.66 5.42
C GLY A 58 -7.87 -10.72 3.92
N PHE A 59 -8.43 -9.80 3.12
CA PHE A 59 -8.34 -9.74 1.65
C PHE A 59 -8.89 -10.94 0.86
N GLY A 60 -9.16 -12.09 1.50
CA GLY A 60 -9.89 -13.22 0.93
C GLY A 60 -9.37 -13.64 -0.43
N HIS A 61 -10.21 -13.45 -1.47
CA HIS A 61 -9.92 -13.77 -2.86
C HIS A 61 -8.63 -13.12 -3.39
N ALA A 62 -8.25 -11.95 -2.87
CA ALA A 62 -7.08 -11.21 -3.32
C ALA A 62 -5.81 -11.49 -2.49
N ARG A 63 -5.84 -12.41 -1.51
CA ARG A 63 -4.70 -12.63 -0.60
C ARG A 63 -3.39 -12.90 -1.34
N LYS A 64 -3.40 -13.79 -2.34
CA LYS A 64 -2.21 -14.09 -3.16
C LYS A 64 -1.68 -12.84 -3.87
N TYR A 65 -2.59 -12.09 -4.50
CA TYR A 65 -2.27 -10.85 -5.19
C TYR A 65 -1.67 -9.80 -4.24
N SER A 66 -2.31 -9.52 -3.09
CA SER A 66 -1.81 -8.55 -2.11
C SER A 66 -0.43 -8.93 -1.55
N THR A 67 -0.19 -10.22 -1.32
CA THR A 67 1.12 -10.72 -0.87
C THR A 67 2.19 -10.46 -1.94
N GLN A 68 1.89 -10.78 -3.20
CA GLN A 68 2.82 -10.56 -4.29
C GLN A 68 3.10 -9.07 -4.54
N ARG A 69 2.08 -8.21 -4.47
CA ARG A 69 2.25 -6.75 -4.53
C ARG A 69 3.16 -6.21 -3.43
N THR A 70 3.05 -6.77 -2.22
CA THR A 70 3.93 -6.42 -1.09
C THR A 70 5.38 -6.78 -1.40
N TRP A 71 5.62 -8.00 -1.89
CA TRP A 71 6.97 -8.47 -2.23
C TRP A 71 7.59 -7.65 -3.37
N GLU A 72 6.84 -7.36 -4.42
CA GLU A 72 7.31 -6.52 -5.54
C GLU A 72 7.64 -5.10 -5.09
N TYR A 73 6.84 -4.53 -4.19
CA TYR A 73 7.10 -3.19 -3.66
C TYR A 73 8.43 -3.15 -2.89
N PHE A 74 8.70 -4.16 -2.06
CA PHE A 74 9.98 -4.27 -1.37
C PHE A 74 11.13 -4.57 -2.33
N ALA A 75 10.96 -5.48 -3.29
CA ALA A 75 11.99 -5.78 -4.28
C ALA A 75 12.38 -4.52 -5.07
N GLN A 76 11.40 -3.74 -5.54
CA GLN A 76 11.61 -2.51 -6.26
C GLN A 76 12.35 -1.46 -5.43
N HIS A 77 11.96 -1.28 -4.16
CA HIS A 77 12.42 -0.14 -3.37
C HIS A 77 13.56 -0.44 -2.39
N LEU A 78 13.87 -1.71 -2.13
CA LEU A 78 14.97 -2.13 -1.26
C LEU A 78 16.08 -2.87 -2.02
N LEU A 79 15.75 -3.57 -3.11
CA LEU A 79 16.70 -4.38 -3.89
C LEU A 79 16.95 -3.82 -5.30
N ASN A 80 16.24 -2.75 -5.71
CA ASN A 80 16.22 -2.23 -7.08
C ASN A 80 15.81 -3.29 -8.13
N ASP A 81 15.05 -4.31 -7.73
CA ASP A 81 14.51 -5.36 -8.62
C ASP A 81 13.04 -5.04 -8.94
N TYR A 82 12.83 -4.35 -10.06
CA TYR A 82 11.51 -3.91 -10.51
C TYR A 82 11.00 -4.77 -11.67
N GLN A 83 9.73 -5.17 -11.56
CA GLN A 83 9.00 -5.94 -12.58
C GLN A 83 8.07 -5.00 -13.37
N PRO A 84 8.30 -4.77 -14.67
CA PRO A 84 7.54 -3.79 -15.47
C PRO A 84 6.24 -4.33 -16.08
N GLY A 85 6.04 -5.64 -16.07
CA GLY A 85 4.88 -6.30 -16.70
C GLY A 85 3.57 -6.03 -15.97
N ALA A 86 2.47 -5.99 -16.73
CA ALA A 86 1.13 -5.88 -16.16
C ALA A 86 0.61 -7.23 -15.62
N ASP A 87 1.02 -8.35 -16.22
CA ASP A 87 0.73 -9.68 -15.67
C ASP A 87 1.68 -9.98 -14.51
N ILE A 88 1.09 -10.20 -13.34
CA ILE A 88 1.83 -10.42 -12.10
C ILE A 88 2.64 -11.73 -12.11
N ASN A 89 2.26 -12.69 -12.96
CA ASN A 89 2.93 -13.97 -13.12
C ASN A 89 4.06 -13.92 -14.16
N GLU A 90 4.06 -12.93 -15.04
CA GLU A 90 5.14 -12.73 -16.01
C GLU A 90 6.29 -11.97 -15.36
N LYS A 91 7.40 -12.66 -15.13
CA LYS A 91 8.61 -12.05 -14.56
C LYS A 91 9.58 -11.68 -15.67
N ALA A 92 9.96 -10.40 -15.71
CA ALA A 92 11.06 -9.95 -16.54
C ALA A 92 12.37 -10.59 -16.02
N PRO A 93 13.35 -10.82 -16.91
CA PRO A 93 14.67 -11.31 -16.50
C PRO A 93 15.24 -10.38 -15.43
N ARG A 94 15.74 -10.95 -14.33
CA ARG A 94 16.40 -10.15 -13.29
C ARG A 94 17.61 -9.45 -13.92
N ARG A 95 17.69 -8.13 -13.75
CA ARG A 95 18.89 -7.38 -14.12
C ARG A 95 20.01 -7.84 -13.18
N LYS A 96 21.13 -8.29 -13.76
CA LYS A 96 22.34 -8.69 -13.01
C LYS A 96 22.96 -7.49 -12.29
#